data_AF-A0A1V2GFR4-F1
#
_entry.id   AF-A0A1V2GFR4-F1
#
_cell.length_a   1.000
_cell.length_b   1.000
_cell.length_c   1.000
_cell.angle_alpha   90.00
_cell.angle_beta   90.00
_cell.angle_gamma   90.00
#
_symmetry.space_group_name_H-M   'P 1'
#
loop_
_entity.id
_entity.type
_entity.pdbx_description
1 polymer ?
#
loop_
_entity_poly.entity_id
_entity_poly.type
_entity_poly.pdbx_seq_one_letter_code
_entity_poly.pdbx_strand_id
1 'polypeptide(L)'
;MIVQKELITIYDYEVPVPEEPFSFRLEIHKRSELFTGSVYRLERFRLRPTFNDADPLINDALIYIRDEFIDERKLRGESPETVIAIFNRELQNIFNQQIEK
;
A
#
# COMPACT_ATOMS: atom_id res chain seq x y z
N MET A 1 11.54 26.15 -1.13
CA MET A 1 12.44 25.25 -0.38
C MET A 1 12.16 23.82 -0.83
N ILE A 2 13.12 23.13 -1.44
CA ILE A 2 12.96 21.73 -1.87
C ILE A 2 13.28 20.85 -0.66
N VAL A 3 12.39 19.91 -0.33
CA VAL A 3 12.60 18.96 0.76
C VAL A 3 12.90 17.60 0.14
N GLN A 4 14.14 17.12 0.26
CA GLN A 4 14.51 15.79 -0.16
C GLN A 4 14.05 14.77 0.89
N LYS A 5 13.41 13.71 0.42
CA LYS A 5 13.11 12.50 1.21
C LYS A 5 13.93 11.37 0.61
N GLU A 6 14.68 10.67 1.43
CA GLU A 6 15.44 9.51 0.99
C GLU A 6 14.56 8.27 1.14
N LEU A 7 14.35 7.52 0.07
CA LEU A 7 13.70 6.21 0.16
C LEU A 7 14.71 5.22 0.72
N ILE A 8 14.43 4.67 1.89
CA ILE A 8 15.34 3.78 2.61
C ILE A 8 15.09 2.33 2.23
N THR A 9 13.83 1.94 2.19
CA THR A 9 13.44 0.55 1.92
C THR A 9 11.99 0.46 1.47
N ILE A 10 11.68 -0.62 0.77
CA ILE A 10 10.34 -0.98 0.30
C ILE A 10 10.04 -2.39 0.83
N TYR A 11 8.87 -2.57 1.40
CA TYR A 11 8.36 -3.87 1.80
C TYR A 11 7.05 -4.16 1.08
N ASP A 12 6.99 -5.32 0.41
CA ASP A 12 5.75 -5.85 -0.15
C ASP A 12 5.12 -6.82 0.85
N TYR A 13 3.83 -6.64 1.10
CA TYR A 13 3.03 -7.43 2.02
C TYR A 13 1.88 -8.07 1.26
N GLU A 14 1.60 -9.33 1.58
CA GLU A 14 0.42 -10.04 1.12
C GLU A 14 -0.39 -10.47 2.34
N VAL A 15 -1.66 -10.07 2.38
CA VAL A 15 -2.61 -10.51 3.38
C VAL A 15 -3.45 -11.60 2.74
N PRO A 16 -3.23 -12.88 3.10
CA PRO A 16 -4.00 -13.98 2.55
C PRO A 16 -5.43 -13.91 3.08
N VAL A 17 -6.39 -13.69 2.19
CA VAL A 17 -7.82 -13.83 2.47
C VAL A 17 -8.42 -14.91 1.56
N PRO A 18 -9.53 -15.57 1.94
CA PRO A 18 -10.02 -16.76 1.23
C PRO A 18 -10.43 -16.54 -0.24
N GLU A 19 -10.79 -15.32 -0.64
CA GLU A 19 -11.24 -15.02 -2.01
C GLU A 19 -10.08 -14.57 -2.91
N GLU A 20 -9.40 -13.47 -2.57
CA GLU A 20 -8.26 -12.93 -3.33
C GLU A 20 -7.34 -12.14 -2.38
N PRO A 21 -6.02 -12.41 -2.34
CA PRO A 21 -5.12 -11.76 -1.39
C PRO A 21 -5.05 -10.24 -1.59
N PHE A 22 -4.98 -9.49 -0.49
CA PHE A 22 -4.67 -8.07 -0.56
C PHE A 22 -3.17 -7.85 -0.56
N SER A 23 -2.64 -7.21 -1.60
CA SER A 23 -1.23 -6.83 -1.65
C SER A 23 -1.04 -5.36 -1.29
N PHE A 24 -0.13 -5.09 -0.36
CA PHE A 24 0.27 -3.75 0.04
C PHE A 24 1.77 -3.54 -0.19
N ARG A 25 2.16 -2.30 -0.44
CA ARG A 25 3.54 -1.85 -0.49
C ARG A 25 3.74 -0.75 0.55
N LEU A 26 4.66 -0.96 1.47
CA LEU A 26 5.11 0.06 2.42
C LEU A 26 6.45 0.62 1.94
N GLU A 27 6.46 1.91 1.61
CA GLU A 27 7.68 2.66 1.32
C GLU A 27 8.10 3.45 2.55
N ILE A 28 9.30 3.20 3.08
CA ILE A 28 9.82 3.92 4.23
C ILE A 28 10.82 4.96 3.75
N HIS A 29 10.51 6.21 4.06
CA HIS A 29 11.33 7.36 3.72
C HIS A 29 11.96 7.96 4.97
N LYS A 30 13.23 8.36 4.88
CA LYS A 30 13.90 9.16 5.91
C LYS A 30 13.80 10.65 5.57
N ARG A 31 13.43 11.44 6.58
CA ARG A 31 13.46 12.89 6.53
C ARG A 31 14.11 13.42 7.81
N SER A 32 15.33 13.92 7.70
CA SER A 32 16.14 14.31 8.87
C SER A 32 16.31 13.11 9.81
N GLU A 33 15.98 13.25 11.10
CA GLU A 33 16.07 12.19 12.11
C GLU A 33 14.84 11.26 12.19
N LEU A 34 13.81 11.45 11.35
CA LEU A 34 12.57 10.67 11.42
C LEU A 34 12.34 9.84 10.16
N PHE A 35 11.76 8.65 10.37
CA PHE A 35 11.27 7.77 9.33
C PHE A 35 9.77 7.92 9.17
N THR A 36 9.28 7.91 7.94
CA THR A 36 7.86 8.02 7.60
C THR A 36 7.47 6.95 6.59
N GLY A 37 6.33 6.30 6.79
CA GLY A 37 5.78 5.32 5.86
C GLY A 37 4.77 5.93 4.88
N SER A 38 4.83 5.50 3.62
CA SER A 38 3.76 5.67 2.64
C SER A 38 3.27 4.29 2.22
N VAL A 39 1.96 4.11 2.19
CA VAL A 39 1.34 2.81 1.90
C VAL A 39 0.64 2.89 0.56
N TYR A 40 0.81 1.84 -0.23
CA TYR A 40 0.10 1.64 -1.47
C TYR A 40 -0.59 0.28 -1.45
N ARG A 41 -1.78 0.19 -2.01
CA ARG A 41 -2.51 -1.06 -2.23
C ARG A 41 -2.44 -1.42 -3.70
N LEU A 42 -2.24 -2.69 -4.00
CA LEU A 42 -2.34 -3.18 -5.37
C LEU A 42 -3.82 -3.30 -5.75
N GLU A 43 -4.21 -2.63 -6.82
CA GLU A 43 -5.55 -2.73 -7.39
C GLU A 43 -5.50 -3.27 -8.82
N ARG A 44 -6.53 -4.04 -9.17
CA ARG A 44 -6.72 -4.62 -10.49
C ARG A 44 -7.75 -3.82 -11.27
N PHE A 45 -7.31 -3.17 -12.34
CA PHE A 45 -8.18 -2.45 -13.26
C PHE A 45 -8.43 -3.27 -14.52
N ARG A 46 -9.70 -3.59 -14.77
CA ARG A 46 -10.14 -4.15 -16.05
C ARG A 46 -10.19 -3.05 -17.09
N LEU A 47 -9.22 -3.03 -17.99
CA LEU A 47 -9.16 -2.07 -19.08
C LEU A 47 -10.10 -2.52 -20.21
N ARG A 48 -10.96 -1.61 -20.65
CA ARG A 48 -11.78 -1.79 -21.85
C ARG A 48 -11.15 -1.01 -23.00
N PRO A 49 -10.84 -1.65 -24.13
CA PRO A 49 -10.32 -0.94 -25.30
C PRO A 49 -11.30 0.16 -25.74
N THR A 50 -10.79 1.36 -25.97
CA THR A 50 -11.62 2.48 -26.48
C THR A 50 -11.72 2.48 -28.01
N PHE A 51 -10.79 1.80 -28.70
CA PHE A 51 -10.72 1.74 -30.16
C PHE A 51 -10.43 0.30 -30.63
N ASN A 52 -11.48 -0.47 -30.89
CA ASN A 52 -11.58 -1.62 -31.82
C ASN A 52 -12.84 -2.45 -31.49
N ASP A 53 -13.60 -2.86 -32.52
CA ASP A 53 -14.75 -3.79 -32.42
C ASP A 53 -14.33 -5.27 -32.42
N ALA A 54 -13.03 -5.55 -32.39
CA ALA A 54 -12.50 -6.92 -32.30
C ALA A 54 -12.42 -7.36 -30.84
N ASP A 55 -12.69 -8.66 -30.63
CA ASP A 55 -12.85 -9.37 -29.35
C ASP A 55 -12.16 -8.66 -28.15
N PRO A 56 -12.92 -8.27 -27.10
CA PRO A 56 -12.35 -7.54 -25.98
C PRO A 56 -11.45 -8.49 -25.18
N LEU A 57 -10.18 -8.56 -25.55
CA LEU A 57 -9.14 -9.02 -24.66
C LEU A 57 -9.18 -8.08 -23.45
N ILE A 58 -9.83 -8.55 -22.39
CA ILE A 58 -9.85 -7.89 -21.09
C ILE A 58 -8.40 -7.92 -20.61
N ASN A 59 -7.73 -6.77 -20.73
CA ASN A 59 -6.41 -6.59 -20.14
C ASN A 59 -6.60 -6.10 -18.72
N ASP A 60 -6.07 -6.85 -17.77
CA ASP A 60 -5.98 -6.42 -16.39
C ASP A 60 -4.67 -5.66 -16.18
N ALA A 61 -4.77 -4.44 -15.65
CA ALA A 61 -3.62 -3.69 -15.16
C ALA A 61 -3.56 -3.79 -13.63
N LEU A 62 -2.42 -4.23 -13.11
CA LEU A 62 -2.12 -4.21 -11.69
C LEU A 62 -1.38 -2.92 -11.37
N ILE A 63 -1.96 -2.07 -10.53
CA ILE A 63 -1.44 -0.74 -10.21
C ILE A 63 -1.41 -0.56 -8.70
N TYR A 64 -0.27 -0.12 -8.17
CA TYR A 64 -0.18 0.35 -6.79
C TYR A 64 -0.77 1.75 -6.68
N ILE A 65 -1.89 1.87 -5.97
CA ILE A 65 -2.52 3.15 -5.66
C ILE A 65 -2.21 3.48 -4.20
N ARG A 66 -1.98 4.76 -3.91
CA ARG A 66 -1.78 5.22 -2.53
C ARG A 66 -3.02 4.87 -1.69
N ASP A 67 -2.80 4.19 -0.58
CA ASP A 67 -3.89 3.78 0.30
C ASP A 67 -4.36 4.98 1.13
N GLU A 68 -5.67 5.19 1.17
CA GLU A 68 -6.30 6.28 1.94
C GLU A 68 -6.87 5.82 3.30
N PHE A 69 -6.92 4.51 3.55
CA PHE A 69 -7.45 3.95 4.81
C PHE A 69 -6.40 4.00 5.93
N ILE A 70 -5.12 3.87 5.59
CA ILE A 70 -4.03 3.94 6.55
C ILE A 70 -3.50 5.37 6.64
N ASP A 71 -3.69 5.99 7.80
CA ASP A 71 -3.23 7.36 8.05
C ASP A 71 -1.69 7.42 8.16
N GLU A 72 -1.05 7.89 7.10
CA GLU A 72 0.41 8.09 7.02
C GLU A 72 0.96 9.04 8.10
N ARG A 73 0.13 9.92 8.68
CA ARG A 73 0.57 10.79 9.78
C ARG A 73 0.92 9.96 11.01
N LYS A 74 0.32 8.78 11.17
CA LYS A 74 0.60 7.82 12.24
C LYS A 74 1.79 6.91 11.91
N LEU A 75 2.12 6.72 10.64
CA LEU A 75 3.26 5.92 10.18
C LEU A 75 4.58 6.69 10.29
N ARG A 76 5.01 6.98 11.52
CA ARG A 76 6.25 7.69 11.80
C ARG A 76 6.99 7.04 12.96
N GLY A 77 8.32 7.04 12.91
CA GLY A 77 9.13 6.45 13.96
C GLY A 77 10.59 6.90 13.90
N GLU A 78 11.33 6.58 14.96
CA GLU A 78 12.77 6.82 15.07
C GLU A 78 13.60 5.80 14.27
N SER A 79 12.99 4.69 13.85
CA SER A 79 13.62 3.66 13.02
C SER A 79 12.63 3.08 11.99
N PRO A 80 13.13 2.45 10.90
CA PRO A 80 12.28 1.71 9.96
C PRO A 80 11.43 0.63 10.63
N GLU A 81 12.00 -0.09 11.61
CA GLU A 81 11.33 -1.18 12.34
C GLU A 81 10.12 -0.67 13.12
N THR A 82 10.21 0.54 13.66
CA THR A 82 9.08 1.18 14.34
C THR A 82 7.94 1.47 13.37
N VAL A 83 8.26 1.98 12.17
CA VAL A 83 7.27 2.24 11.12
C VAL A 83 6.60 0.92 10.67
N ILE A 84 7.39 -0.14 10.49
CA ILE A 84 6.89 -1.48 10.15
C ILE A 84 5.94 -2.01 11.25
N ALA A 85 6.32 -1.89 12.51
CA ALA A 85 5.51 -2.36 13.63
C ALA A 85 4.16 -1.61 13.71
N ILE A 86 4.18 -0.29 13.51
CA ILE A 86 2.94 0.51 13.47
C ILE A 86 2.08 0.04 12.28
N PHE A 87 2.66 -0.10 11.10
CA PHE A 87 1.94 -0.55 9.91
C PHE A 87 1.27 -1.92 10.11
N ASN A 88 2.01 -2.91 10.62
CA ASN A 88 1.48 -4.24 10.90
C ASN A 88 0.31 -4.20 11.90
N ARG A 89 0.39 -3.35 12.93
CA ARG A 89 -0.69 -3.16 13.89
C ARG A 89 -1.92 -2.54 13.24
N GLU A 90 -1.75 -1.54 12.37
CA GLU A 90 -2.89 -0.93 11.66
C GLU A 90 -3.54 -1.93 10.70
N LEU A 91 -2.76 -2.75 9.96
CA LEU A 91 -3.31 -3.83 9.15
C LEU A 91 -4.13 -4.81 9.99
N GLN A 92 -3.59 -5.28 11.12
CA GLN A 92 -4.31 -6.17 12.03
C GLN A 92 -5.61 -5.53 12.53
N ASN A 93 -5.61 -4.24 12.88
CA ASN A 93 -6.83 -3.55 13.30
C ASN A 93 -7.89 -3.53 12.19
N ILE A 94 -7.50 -3.25 10.95
CA ILE A 94 -8.42 -3.20 9.81
C ILE A 94 -9.03 -4.59 9.55
N PHE A 95 -8.20 -5.63 9.46
CA PHE A 95 -8.67 -6.98 9.14
C PHE A 95 -9.40 -7.65 10.31
N ASN A 96 -9.01 -7.41 11.57
CA ASN A 96 -9.74 -7.93 12.73
C ASN A 96 -11.12 -7.29 12.88
N GLN A 97 -11.26 -5.98 12.59
CA GLN A 97 -12.57 -5.32 12.59
C GLN A 97 -13.53 -5.86 11.50
N GLN A 98 -13.01 -6.47 10.44
CA GLN A 98 -13.82 -7.09 9.40
C GLN A 98 -14.31 -8.50 9.78
N ILE A 99 -13.66 -9.19 10.73
CA ILE A 99 -14.05 -10.53 11.19
C ILE A 99 -15.20 -10.46 12.21
N GLU A 100 -15.34 -9.35 12.94
CA GLU A 100 -16.38 -9.17 13.97
C GLU A 100 -17.71 -8.58 13.45
N LYS A 101 -17.88 -8.41 12.13
CA LYS A 101 -19.14 -7.94 11.50
C LYS A 101 -19.79 -9.02 10.66
#